data_AF-A0AA85K3T9-F1
#
_entry.id   AF-A0AA85K3T9-F1
#
_cell.length_a   1.000
_cell.length_b   1.000
_cell.length_c   1.000
_cell.angle_alpha   90.00
_cell.angle_beta   90.00
_cell.angle_gamma   90.00
#
_symmetry.space_group_name_H-M   'P 1'
#
loop_
_entity.id
_entity.type
_entity.pdbx_description
1 polymer ?
#
loop_
_entity_poly.entity_id
_entity_poly.type
_entity_poly.pdbx_seq_one_letter_code
_entity_poly.pdbx_strand_id
1 'polypeptide(L)'
;MDMLRSLFVFDMPRVVIIRQPVLAMIHRLIQLFILSYFIIYVMWLNRGYQSFDSPISGVAAKVKGIAWKHLSKHLNHDTNGIIVLDSADYQVQPSPNAAFYLITRIKHSVVQNMTTCSKGDHLHDAKCLEDYQCPEGYQADHQIYDSDRINEEKIFVASDESAHGVFTGKCLKDRGKCEIFGWCPTEDDYEHELRKERNVKRILTQPINILEEYYGYFTDLEFLDAKNRINGRTPYSDDPFFEVVNFTVLIKNNIEFPAFKTKRRNILPWMTKSYLNDCLYNPEHTIYQFCPKFRIGDIFKFAGVSENGMLKYGGVIAITINWHCDLDWPIDYCLPKYEFLALESVQKPQRVNVKNKTYRQKDNHVRSSSLVSNKTDIPEMTFDYSYMTHKLNS
;
A
#
# COMPACT_ATOMS: atom_id res chain seq x y z
N MET A 1 -58.96 52.61 19.45
CA MET A 1 -57.57 53.05 19.70
C MET A 1 -56.81 52.13 20.66
N ASP A 2 -57.48 51.20 21.35
CA ASP A 2 -56.85 50.39 22.40
C ASP A 2 -55.97 49.23 21.90
N MET A 3 -56.21 48.72 20.69
CA MET A 3 -55.37 47.68 20.08
C MET A 3 -53.98 48.18 19.65
N LEU A 4 -53.84 49.48 19.33
CA LEU A 4 -52.54 50.07 19.02
C LEU A 4 -51.70 50.34 20.28
N ARG A 5 -52.33 50.44 21.46
CA ARG A 5 -51.61 50.65 22.73
C ARG A 5 -50.92 49.39 23.23
N SER A 6 -51.50 48.20 23.00
CA SER A 6 -50.88 46.93 23.42
C SER A 6 -49.59 46.61 22.66
N LEU A 7 -49.40 47.14 21.44
CA LEU A 7 -48.14 46.99 20.68
C LEU A 7 -46.94 47.71 21.32
N PHE A 8 -47.19 48.66 22.24
CA PHE A 8 -46.15 49.42 22.94
C PHE A 8 -46.14 49.16 24.46
N VAL A 9 -46.76 48.06 24.92
CA VAL A 9 -46.68 47.63 26.32
C VAL A 9 -45.46 46.74 26.50
N PHE A 10 -44.55 47.18 27.38
CA PHE A 10 -43.41 46.39 27.82
C PHE A 10 -43.55 46.10 29.30
N ASP A 11 -43.89 44.86 29.64
CA ASP A 11 -43.96 44.40 31.02
C ASP A 11 -42.56 44.11 31.56
N MET A 12 -42.19 44.81 32.65
CA MET A 12 -40.91 44.64 33.31
C MET A 12 -41.13 44.05 34.71
N PRO A 13 -40.38 43.00 35.12
CA PRO A 13 -40.55 42.40 36.43
C PRO A 13 -40.25 43.42 37.53
N ARG A 14 -41.08 43.43 38.57
CA ARG A 14 -40.83 44.27 39.76
C ARG A 14 -39.63 43.68 40.53
N VAL A 15 -38.53 44.42 40.59
CA VAL A 15 -37.29 44.00 41.25
C VAL A 15 -37.20 44.65 42.64
N VAL A 16 -36.82 43.88 43.65
CA VAL A 16 -36.53 44.38 45.01
C VAL A 16 -35.02 44.57 45.16
N ILE A 17 -34.59 45.79 45.55
CA ILE A 17 -33.17 46.12 45.73
C ILE A 17 -32.79 45.91 47.21
N ILE A 18 -32.00 44.88 47.50
CA ILE A 18 -31.52 44.56 48.85
C ILE A 18 -30.15 45.21 49.07
N ARG A 19 -30.03 46.11 50.06
CA ARG A 19 -28.77 46.81 50.42
C ARG A 19 -28.03 46.09 51.56
N GLN A 20 -27.49 44.91 51.28
CA GLN A 20 -26.64 44.17 52.24
C GLN A 20 -25.25 43.90 51.64
N PRO A 21 -24.14 44.28 52.32
CA PRO A 21 -22.79 44.19 51.75
C PRO A 21 -22.31 42.75 51.53
N VAL A 22 -22.72 41.80 52.39
CA VAL A 22 -22.33 40.39 52.28
C VAL A 22 -22.95 39.74 51.03
N LEU A 23 -24.26 39.91 50.82
CA LEU A 23 -24.94 39.42 49.63
C LEU A 23 -24.41 40.08 48.35
N ALA A 24 -24.11 41.38 48.41
CA ALA A 24 -23.50 42.10 47.30
C ALA A 24 -22.12 41.55 46.93
N MET A 25 -21.27 41.26 47.92
CA MET A 25 -19.94 40.67 47.67
C MET A 25 -20.05 39.27 47.07
N ILE A 26 -20.91 38.39 47.60
CA ILE A 26 -21.14 37.04 47.07
C ILE A 26 -21.62 37.11 45.61
N HIS A 27 -22.62 37.95 45.32
CA HIS A 27 -23.14 38.11 43.96
C HIS A 27 -22.06 38.62 42.99
N ARG A 28 -21.23 39.59 43.41
CA ARG A 28 -20.11 40.10 42.59
C ARG A 28 -19.02 39.06 42.36
N LEU A 29 -18.72 38.21 43.36
CA LEU A 29 -17.75 37.11 43.21
C LEU A 29 -18.25 36.04 42.24
N ILE A 30 -19.53 35.65 42.34
CA ILE A 30 -20.15 34.71 41.40
C ILE A 30 -20.11 35.28 39.98
N GLN A 31 -20.46 36.57 39.82
CA GLN A 31 -20.35 37.25 38.52
C GLN A 31 -18.91 37.24 37.99
N LEU A 32 -17.91 37.54 38.82
CA LEU A 32 -16.50 37.53 38.42
C LEU A 32 -16.03 36.13 38.04
N PHE A 33 -16.46 35.09 38.76
CA PHE A 33 -16.14 33.70 38.45
C PHE A 33 -16.75 33.25 37.11
N ILE A 34 -18.03 33.57 36.87
CA ILE A 34 -18.69 33.25 35.61
C ILE A 34 -17.99 34.00 34.47
N LEU A 35 -17.71 35.29 34.65
CA LEU A 35 -17.08 36.12 33.64
C LEU A 35 -15.65 35.65 33.34
N SER A 36 -14.86 35.29 34.35
CA SER A 36 -13.52 34.75 34.17
C SER A 36 -13.54 33.39 33.46
N TYR A 37 -14.52 32.52 33.78
CA TYR A 37 -14.73 31.28 33.05
C TYR A 37 -15.01 31.55 31.57
N PHE A 38 -15.94 32.46 31.24
CA PHE A 38 -16.22 32.78 29.84
C PHE A 38 -15.02 33.38 29.10
N ILE A 39 -14.28 34.31 29.71
CA ILE A 39 -13.12 34.94 29.06
C ILE A 39 -11.97 33.94 28.91
N ILE A 40 -11.61 33.22 29.97
CA ILE A 40 -10.40 32.38 29.95
C ILE A 40 -10.68 31.06 29.23
N TYR A 41 -11.74 30.37 29.62
CA TYR A 41 -12.02 29.03 29.12
C TYR A 41 -12.69 29.07 27.74
N VAL A 42 -13.79 29.83 27.60
CA VAL A 42 -14.55 29.84 26.34
C VAL A 42 -13.85 30.67 25.28
N MET A 43 -13.45 31.91 25.59
CA MET A 43 -12.81 32.78 24.60
C MET A 43 -11.34 32.41 24.37
N TRP A 44 -10.51 32.28 25.40
CA TRP A 44 -9.07 32.08 25.18
C TRP A 44 -8.67 30.63 24.88
N LEU A 45 -9.05 29.68 25.74
CA LEU A 45 -8.61 28.28 25.61
C LEU A 45 -9.30 27.58 24.44
N ASN A 46 -10.63 27.71 24.34
CA ASN A 46 -11.40 27.11 23.24
C ASN A 46 -11.48 27.99 21.99
N ARG A 47 -10.83 29.16 22.01
CA ARG A 47 -10.81 30.12 20.90
C ARG A 47 -12.22 30.44 20.36
N GLY A 48 -13.19 30.60 21.26
CA GLY A 48 -14.60 30.82 20.90
C GLY A 48 -14.87 32.10 20.10
N TYR A 49 -13.89 32.99 19.97
CA TYR A 49 -13.95 34.17 19.10
C TYR A 49 -13.63 33.85 17.62
N GLN A 50 -13.04 32.68 17.33
CA GLN A 50 -12.65 32.28 15.99
C GLN A 50 -13.73 31.42 15.31
N SER A 51 -13.81 31.54 14.00
CA SER A 51 -14.53 30.57 13.15
C SER A 51 -13.54 29.53 12.65
N PHE A 52 -13.98 28.28 12.51
CA PHE A 52 -13.15 27.16 12.07
C PHE A 52 -13.62 26.66 10.71
N ASP A 53 -12.66 26.25 9.88
CA ASP A 53 -12.89 25.65 8.58
C ASP A 53 -11.96 24.46 8.39
N SER A 54 -12.43 23.44 7.66
CA SER A 54 -11.65 22.25 7.34
C SER A 54 -11.06 22.41 5.93
N PRO A 55 -9.74 22.30 5.76
CA PRO A 55 -9.12 22.52 4.46
C PRO A 55 -9.47 21.39 3.48
N ILE A 56 -9.72 21.74 2.23
CA ILE A 56 -9.73 20.79 1.12
C ILE A 56 -8.30 20.60 0.66
N SER A 57 -7.86 19.36 0.47
CA SER A 57 -6.48 19.05 0.11
C SER A 57 -6.37 18.37 -1.26
N GLY A 58 -5.28 18.67 -1.96
CA GLY A 58 -4.82 17.93 -3.13
C GLY A 58 -3.39 17.46 -2.89
N VAL A 59 -3.14 16.16 -3.03
CA VAL A 59 -1.83 15.56 -2.76
C VAL A 59 -1.34 14.78 -3.98
N ALA A 60 -0.08 15.01 -4.35
CA ALA A 60 0.64 14.26 -5.37
C ALA A 60 2.01 13.82 -4.84
N ALA A 61 2.31 12.54 -4.92
CA ALA A 61 3.61 11.99 -4.54
C ALA A 61 4.40 11.60 -5.79
N LYS A 62 5.72 11.85 -5.78
CA LYS A 62 6.64 11.38 -6.80
C LYS A 62 7.79 10.62 -6.16
N VAL A 63 7.88 9.33 -6.46
CA VAL A 63 8.94 8.45 -5.97
C VAL A 63 10.09 8.42 -6.98
N LYS A 64 11.33 8.51 -6.49
CA LYS A 64 12.56 8.34 -7.26
C LYS A 64 13.45 7.31 -6.61
N GLY A 65 13.85 6.32 -7.39
CA GLY A 65 14.78 5.27 -7.00
C GLY A 65 14.85 4.20 -8.07
N ILE A 66 15.89 3.38 -8.02
CA ILE A 66 16.02 2.19 -8.84
C ILE A 66 16.42 1.06 -7.90
N ALA A 67 15.73 -0.06 -7.99
CA ALA A 67 16.08 -1.27 -7.26
C ALA A 67 16.39 -2.37 -8.26
N TRP A 68 17.24 -3.31 -7.88
CA TRP A 68 17.56 -4.42 -8.76
C TRP A 68 17.89 -5.66 -7.94
N LYS A 69 17.58 -6.83 -8.49
CA LYS A 69 17.98 -8.09 -7.88
C LYS A 69 18.25 -9.16 -8.92
N HIS A 70 19.01 -10.17 -8.51
CA HIS A 70 19.19 -11.37 -9.30
C HIS A 70 18.12 -12.38 -8.91
N LEU A 71 17.16 -12.56 -9.81
CA LEU A 71 16.18 -13.63 -9.78
C LEU A 71 16.81 -14.90 -10.38
N SER A 72 16.37 -16.08 -9.94
CA SER A 72 16.92 -17.35 -10.44
C SER A 72 16.83 -17.44 -11.98
N LYS A 73 17.86 -18.03 -12.60
CA LYS A 73 18.07 -18.11 -14.06
C LYS A 73 16.90 -18.77 -14.82
N HIS A 74 16.04 -19.53 -14.13
CA HIS A 74 14.86 -20.18 -14.69
C HIS A 74 13.72 -19.20 -15.04
N LEU A 75 13.76 -17.96 -14.55
CA LEU A 75 12.67 -16.98 -14.73
C LEU A 75 12.86 -16.06 -15.94
N ASN A 76 14.08 -15.92 -16.47
CA ASN A 76 14.35 -15.09 -17.65
C ASN A 76 15.59 -15.62 -18.40
N HIS A 77 15.35 -16.34 -19.49
CA HIS A 77 16.41 -16.82 -20.37
C HIS A 77 17.14 -15.67 -21.09
N ASP A 78 16.46 -14.54 -21.31
CA ASP A 78 17.00 -13.40 -22.07
C ASP A 78 17.91 -12.48 -21.24
N THR A 79 17.71 -12.37 -19.91
CA THR A 79 18.46 -11.45 -19.03
C THR A 79 19.26 -12.15 -17.94
N ASN A 80 19.44 -13.47 -18.05
CA ASN A 80 20.10 -14.33 -17.06
C ASN A 80 19.58 -14.17 -15.62
N GLY A 81 18.33 -13.71 -15.48
CA GLY A 81 17.64 -13.54 -14.20
C GLY A 81 17.77 -12.18 -13.53
N ILE A 82 18.48 -11.19 -14.10
CA ILE A 82 18.53 -9.84 -13.49
C ILE A 82 17.19 -9.12 -13.76
N ILE A 83 16.59 -8.58 -12.70
CA ILE A 83 15.43 -7.69 -12.78
C ILE A 83 15.80 -6.33 -12.18
N VAL A 84 15.46 -5.27 -12.91
CA VAL A 84 15.60 -3.88 -12.49
C VAL A 84 14.18 -3.31 -12.38
N LEU A 85 13.87 -2.72 -11.24
CA LEU A 85 12.63 -2.00 -10.99
C LEU A 85 12.92 -0.51 -11.02
N ASP A 86 12.25 0.19 -11.92
CA ASP A 86 12.35 1.62 -12.07
C ASP A 86 11.01 2.32 -11.73
N SER A 87 10.97 3.63 -11.98
CA SER A 87 9.78 4.45 -11.71
C SER A 87 8.51 4.06 -12.44
N ALA A 88 8.59 3.35 -13.55
CA ALA A 88 7.44 2.82 -14.28
C ALA A 88 6.91 1.54 -13.63
N ASP A 89 7.76 0.71 -13.02
CA ASP A 89 7.37 -0.59 -12.49
C ASP A 89 6.64 -0.49 -11.15
N TYR A 90 7.07 0.40 -10.25
CA TYR A 90 6.42 0.57 -8.95
C TYR A 90 5.28 1.60 -8.94
N GLN A 91 5.07 2.36 -10.02
CA GLN A 91 3.90 3.24 -10.18
C GLN A 91 2.69 2.46 -10.71
N VAL A 92 2.37 1.35 -10.05
CA VAL A 92 1.21 0.56 -10.44
C VAL A 92 -0.04 1.34 -10.05
N GLN A 93 -0.69 1.86 -11.09
CA GLN A 93 -1.90 2.67 -11.10
C GLN A 93 -1.71 4.16 -10.74
N PRO A 94 -2.15 5.09 -11.60
CA PRO A 94 -2.38 6.47 -11.21
C PRO A 94 -3.65 6.50 -10.36
N SER A 95 -3.56 6.11 -9.09
CA SER A 95 -4.66 6.27 -8.13
C SER A 95 -4.90 7.77 -7.94
N PRO A 96 -6.06 8.32 -8.36
CA PRO A 96 -6.42 9.65 -7.91
C PRO A 96 -6.62 9.55 -6.40
N ASN A 97 -6.00 10.46 -5.66
CA ASN A 97 -6.11 10.65 -4.21
C ASN A 97 -5.04 9.91 -3.38
N ALA A 98 -4.04 10.69 -2.99
CA ALA A 98 -3.37 10.60 -1.68
C ALA A 98 -2.73 9.25 -1.31
N ALA A 99 -2.34 8.39 -2.25
CA ALA A 99 -1.60 7.18 -1.93
C ALA A 99 -0.57 6.80 -3.00
N PHE A 100 0.50 6.12 -2.57
CA PHE A 100 1.47 5.50 -3.47
C PHE A 100 1.85 4.13 -2.97
N TYR A 101 2.26 3.27 -3.91
CA TYR A 101 2.61 1.88 -3.67
C TYR A 101 4.09 1.68 -3.97
N LEU A 102 4.77 0.89 -3.14
CA LEU A 102 6.15 0.45 -3.39
C LEU A 102 6.22 -1.06 -3.31
N ILE A 103 6.81 -1.66 -4.35
CA ILE A 103 7.11 -3.09 -4.39
C ILE A 103 8.40 -3.30 -3.60
N THR A 104 8.31 -3.99 -2.46
CA THR A 104 9.47 -4.25 -1.61
C THR A 104 10.04 -5.65 -1.80
N ARG A 105 9.22 -6.59 -2.28
CA ARG A 105 9.60 -7.98 -2.49
C ARG A 105 8.80 -8.59 -3.63
N ILE A 106 9.46 -9.39 -4.44
CA ILE A 106 8.83 -10.28 -5.44
C ILE A 106 9.21 -11.71 -5.06
N LYS A 107 8.23 -12.55 -4.76
CA LYS A 107 8.43 -13.92 -4.31
C LYS A 107 8.71 -14.86 -5.49
N HIS A 108 7.82 -14.85 -6.47
CA HIS A 108 7.94 -15.61 -7.72
C HIS A 108 7.37 -14.81 -8.88
N SER A 109 7.86 -15.09 -10.10
CA SER A 109 7.27 -14.64 -11.35
C SER A 109 7.10 -15.86 -12.23
N VAL A 110 5.87 -16.11 -12.66
CA VAL A 110 5.52 -17.28 -13.45
C VAL A 110 4.76 -16.82 -14.68
N VAL A 111 5.14 -17.36 -15.83
CA VAL A 111 4.36 -17.21 -17.05
C VAL A 111 3.22 -18.22 -16.99
N GLN A 112 2.00 -17.71 -16.85
CA GLN A 112 0.78 -18.49 -16.77
C GLN A 112 0.06 -18.47 -18.11
N ASN A 113 -0.40 -19.64 -18.54
CA ASN A 113 -1.29 -19.83 -19.68
C ASN A 113 -2.63 -20.39 -19.19
N MET A 114 -3.69 -20.14 -19.94
CA MET A 114 -5.00 -20.72 -19.64
C MET A 114 -5.02 -22.20 -20.06
N THR A 115 -4.67 -23.08 -19.14
CA THR A 115 -4.51 -24.53 -19.39
C THR A 115 -4.98 -25.34 -18.17
N THR A 116 -4.77 -26.66 -18.19
CA THR A 116 -5.03 -27.50 -17.01
C THR A 116 -3.76 -27.73 -16.21
N CYS A 117 -3.88 -27.71 -14.88
CA CYS A 117 -2.79 -27.98 -13.96
C CYS A 117 -3.31 -28.49 -12.62
N SER A 118 -2.42 -28.83 -11.69
CA SER A 118 -2.81 -29.32 -10.38
C SER A 118 -3.08 -28.18 -9.40
N LYS A 119 -4.01 -28.41 -8.48
CA LYS A 119 -4.38 -27.43 -7.46
C LYS A 119 -3.24 -27.17 -6.46
N GLY A 120 -3.23 -25.97 -5.87
CA GLY A 120 -2.27 -25.61 -4.83
C GLY A 120 -2.39 -26.46 -3.56
N ASP A 121 -1.26 -26.74 -2.90
CA ASP A 121 -1.15 -27.54 -1.66
C ASP A 121 -1.82 -26.87 -0.45
N HIS A 122 -1.99 -25.56 -0.51
CA HIS A 122 -2.52 -24.76 0.59
C HIS A 122 -4.03 -24.90 0.82
N LEU A 123 -4.77 -25.53 -0.10
CA LEU A 123 -6.22 -25.63 -0.05
C LEU A 123 -6.68 -26.99 0.49
N HIS A 124 -7.67 -27.00 1.38
CA HIS A 124 -8.13 -28.21 2.07
C HIS A 124 -8.80 -29.25 1.15
N ASP A 125 -9.45 -28.80 0.09
CA ASP A 125 -10.10 -29.59 -0.96
C ASP A 125 -9.15 -29.91 -2.14
N ALA A 126 -7.85 -29.68 -1.99
CA ALA A 126 -6.87 -29.96 -3.06
C ALA A 126 -6.49 -31.42 -3.22
N LYS A 127 -6.61 -32.22 -2.14
CA LYS A 127 -6.14 -33.61 -2.11
C LYS A 127 -7.22 -34.56 -2.60
N CYS A 128 -6.82 -35.47 -3.49
CA CYS A 128 -7.67 -36.55 -3.98
C CYS A 128 -6.89 -37.85 -4.09
N LEU A 129 -7.60 -38.96 -3.96
CA LEU A 129 -7.14 -40.30 -4.27
C LEU A 129 -7.85 -40.84 -5.53
N GLU A 130 -9.10 -40.45 -5.70
CA GLU A 130 -9.98 -40.86 -6.80
C GLU A 130 -10.71 -39.66 -7.42
N ASP A 131 -11.12 -39.82 -8.68
CA ASP A 131 -11.71 -38.76 -9.51
C ASP A 131 -13.03 -38.23 -8.94
N TYR A 132 -13.83 -39.08 -8.26
CA TYR A 132 -15.11 -38.69 -7.66
C TYR A 132 -14.98 -37.62 -6.55
N GLN A 133 -13.78 -37.47 -5.98
CA GLN A 133 -13.49 -36.48 -4.94
C GLN A 133 -13.30 -35.07 -5.51
N CYS A 134 -13.16 -34.95 -6.84
CA CYS A 134 -13.01 -33.70 -7.56
C CYS A 134 -14.34 -33.38 -8.29
N PRO A 135 -15.19 -32.50 -7.75
CA PRO A 135 -16.50 -32.24 -8.35
C PRO A 135 -16.35 -31.41 -9.64
N GLU A 136 -16.68 -32.00 -10.78
CA GLU A 136 -16.56 -31.36 -12.10
C GLU A 136 -17.41 -30.08 -12.20
N GLY A 137 -16.82 -29.00 -12.73
CA GLY A 137 -17.52 -27.72 -12.95
C GLY A 137 -17.66 -26.82 -11.72
N TYR A 138 -17.25 -27.28 -10.53
CA TYR A 138 -17.25 -26.46 -9.32
C TYR A 138 -15.99 -25.59 -9.23
N GLN A 139 -16.14 -24.43 -8.60
CA GLN A 139 -14.99 -23.56 -8.29
C GLN A 139 -14.14 -24.23 -7.23
N ALA A 140 -12.84 -24.32 -7.50
CA ALA A 140 -11.87 -24.75 -6.52
C ALA A 140 -11.92 -23.77 -5.33
N ASP A 141 -12.24 -24.26 -4.12
CA ASP A 141 -12.42 -23.51 -2.84
C ASP A 141 -13.87 -23.20 -2.37
N HIS A 142 -14.92 -23.60 -3.11
CA HIS A 142 -16.32 -23.31 -2.72
C HIS A 142 -17.06 -24.49 -2.06
N GLN A 143 -16.36 -25.35 -1.31
CA GLN A 143 -17.03 -26.44 -0.59
C GLN A 143 -17.66 -25.92 0.71
N ILE A 144 -18.99 -26.03 0.81
CA ILE A 144 -19.73 -25.83 2.05
C ILE A 144 -19.39 -27.03 2.95
N TYR A 145 -18.58 -26.82 3.99
CA TYR A 145 -18.41 -27.81 5.04
C TYR A 145 -19.63 -27.77 5.97
N ASP A 146 -20.42 -28.84 5.96
CA ASP A 146 -21.32 -29.18 7.07
C ASP A 146 -20.46 -29.76 8.20
N SER A 147 -19.83 -28.86 8.97
CA SER A 147 -19.19 -29.22 10.22
C SER A 147 -20.30 -29.43 11.23
N ASP A 148 -20.56 -30.69 11.52
CA ASP A 148 -21.50 -31.21 12.51
C ASP A 148 -22.96 -31.27 12.08
N ARG A 149 -23.47 -32.50 12.06
CA ARG A 149 -24.88 -32.87 12.20
C ARG A 149 -25.51 -32.42 13.54
N ILE A 150 -25.08 -31.30 14.11
CA ILE A 150 -25.67 -30.66 15.28
C ILE A 150 -25.63 -29.14 15.07
N ASN A 151 -26.76 -28.62 14.57
CA ASN A 151 -27.19 -27.21 14.47
C ASN A 151 -26.91 -26.49 13.14
N GLU A 152 -28.00 -26.28 12.39
CA GLU A 152 -28.11 -25.67 11.05
C GLU A 152 -27.81 -24.14 10.97
N GLU A 153 -26.84 -23.57 11.69
CA GLU A 153 -26.69 -22.09 11.67
C GLU A 153 -25.30 -21.49 11.43
N LYS A 154 -24.28 -22.26 11.03
CA LYS A 154 -23.03 -21.63 10.53
C LYS A 154 -22.44 -22.31 9.29
N ILE A 155 -22.90 -21.85 8.13
CA ILE A 155 -22.20 -22.01 6.85
C ILE A 155 -20.91 -21.18 6.93
N PHE A 156 -19.77 -21.82 7.17
CA PHE A 156 -18.47 -21.18 7.01
C PHE A 156 -18.08 -21.26 5.53
N VAL A 157 -18.26 -20.15 4.81
CA VAL A 157 -17.62 -19.97 3.50
C VAL A 157 -16.19 -19.54 3.77
N ALA A 158 -15.27 -20.50 3.82
CA ALA A 158 -13.85 -20.19 3.74
C ALA A 158 -13.53 -19.92 2.27
N SER A 159 -13.62 -18.67 1.84
CA SER A 159 -13.06 -18.24 0.56
C SER A 159 -11.62 -17.81 0.82
N ASP A 160 -10.67 -18.70 0.61
CA ASP A 160 -9.27 -18.32 0.48
C ASP A 160 -9.06 -17.59 -0.86
N GLU A 161 -8.27 -16.51 -0.88
CA GLU A 161 -7.89 -15.75 -2.08
C GLU A 161 -7.08 -16.57 -3.13
N SER A 162 -7.00 -17.90 -2.92
CA SER A 162 -6.22 -18.89 -3.65
C SER A 162 -7.10 -19.81 -4.52
N ALA A 163 -8.36 -19.45 -4.79
CA ALA A 163 -9.19 -20.17 -5.75
C ALA A 163 -8.58 -20.12 -7.17
N HIS A 164 -7.89 -21.19 -7.57
CA HIS A 164 -7.22 -21.32 -8.86
C HIS A 164 -8.12 -22.04 -9.88
N GLY A 165 -9.13 -21.36 -10.43
CA GLY A 165 -9.91 -21.89 -11.55
C GLY A 165 -11.00 -22.92 -11.18
N VAL A 166 -11.38 -23.75 -12.16
CA VAL A 166 -12.55 -24.66 -12.11
C VAL A 166 -12.11 -26.12 -12.16
N PHE A 167 -12.72 -26.99 -11.36
CA PHE A 167 -12.42 -28.43 -11.37
C PHE A 167 -12.84 -29.10 -12.68
N THR A 168 -11.94 -29.95 -13.20
CA THR A 168 -12.17 -30.74 -14.42
C THR A 168 -12.78 -32.12 -14.15
N GLY A 169 -12.88 -32.53 -12.89
CA GLY A 169 -13.37 -33.86 -12.50
C GLY A 169 -12.31 -34.95 -12.41
N LYS A 170 -11.02 -34.65 -12.66
CA LYS A 170 -9.93 -35.63 -12.65
C LYS A 170 -9.01 -35.48 -11.44
N CYS A 171 -8.54 -36.61 -10.91
CA CYS A 171 -7.53 -36.68 -9.87
C CYS A 171 -6.16 -37.08 -10.46
N LEU A 172 -5.18 -36.18 -10.35
CA LEU A 172 -3.79 -36.42 -10.76
C LEU A 172 -3.11 -37.32 -9.73
N LYS A 173 -3.15 -38.64 -9.94
CA LYS A 173 -2.62 -39.66 -9.02
C LYS A 173 -1.15 -39.48 -8.67
N ASP A 174 -0.33 -39.00 -9.61
CA ASP A 174 1.10 -38.74 -9.39
C ASP A 174 1.35 -37.68 -8.31
N ARG A 175 0.40 -36.75 -8.15
CA ARG A 175 0.45 -35.66 -7.16
C ARG A 175 -0.52 -35.85 -6.00
N GLY A 176 -1.53 -36.72 -6.17
CA GLY A 176 -2.66 -36.88 -5.26
C GLY A 176 -3.54 -35.63 -5.20
N LYS A 177 -3.73 -34.95 -6.34
CA LYS A 177 -4.39 -33.63 -6.39
C LYS A 177 -5.39 -33.50 -7.53
N CYS A 178 -6.45 -32.72 -7.29
CA CYS A 178 -7.44 -32.45 -8.33
C CYS A 178 -6.86 -31.59 -9.46
N GLU A 179 -7.24 -31.90 -10.70
CA GLU A 179 -6.94 -31.12 -11.89
C GLU A 179 -7.94 -29.96 -12.03
N ILE A 180 -7.40 -28.77 -12.20
CA ILE A 180 -8.13 -27.52 -12.40
C ILE A 180 -7.86 -26.97 -13.80
N PHE A 181 -8.85 -26.31 -14.39
CA PHE A 181 -8.70 -25.49 -15.58
C PHE A 181 -8.66 -24.01 -15.17
N GLY A 182 -7.57 -23.32 -15.51
CA GLY A 182 -7.37 -21.93 -15.12
C GLY A 182 -5.98 -21.41 -15.49
N TRP A 183 -5.48 -20.45 -14.71
CA TRP A 183 -4.15 -19.88 -14.88
C TRP A 183 -3.08 -20.84 -14.35
N CYS A 184 -2.32 -21.42 -15.27
CA CYS A 184 -1.40 -22.50 -15.02
C CYS A 184 0.00 -22.19 -15.57
N PRO A 185 1.09 -22.57 -14.87
CA PRO A 185 1.08 -23.34 -13.63
C PRO A 185 0.66 -22.48 -12.42
N THR A 186 0.07 -23.13 -11.41
CA THR A 186 -0.15 -22.52 -10.09
C THR A 186 1.19 -22.30 -9.38
N GLU A 187 1.22 -21.47 -8.33
CA GLU A 187 2.43 -21.22 -7.53
C GLU A 187 3.04 -22.53 -7.01
N ASP A 188 2.22 -23.44 -6.49
CA ASP A 188 2.68 -24.71 -5.92
C ASP A 188 3.11 -25.71 -7.01
N ASP A 189 2.46 -25.70 -8.17
CA ASP A 189 2.89 -26.52 -9.32
C ASP A 189 4.25 -26.07 -9.84
N TYR A 190 4.49 -24.77 -9.88
CA TYR A 190 5.78 -24.20 -10.25
C TYR A 190 6.87 -24.61 -9.25
N GLU A 191 6.62 -24.51 -7.94
CA GLU A 191 7.55 -24.98 -6.90
C GLU A 191 7.84 -26.49 -6.99
N HIS A 192 6.84 -27.30 -7.32
CA HIS A 192 7.00 -28.74 -7.50
C HIS A 192 7.91 -29.07 -8.71
N GLU A 193 7.69 -28.42 -9.86
CA GLU A 193 8.57 -28.59 -11.03
C GLU A 193 10.01 -28.15 -10.73
N LEU A 194 10.19 -27.03 -10.04
CA LEU A 194 11.50 -26.57 -9.59
C LEU A 194 12.22 -27.59 -8.69
N ARG A 195 11.49 -28.29 -7.80
CA ARG A 195 12.06 -29.34 -6.94
C ARG A 195 12.46 -30.58 -7.73
N LYS A 196 11.65 -30.97 -8.72
CA LYS A 196 11.92 -32.13 -9.59
C LYS A 196 13.18 -31.92 -10.42
N GLU A 197 13.37 -30.73 -10.99
CA GLU A 197 14.59 -30.38 -11.73
C GLU A 197 15.83 -30.28 -10.83
N ARG A 198 15.67 -29.82 -9.58
CA ARG A 198 16.75 -29.77 -8.58
C ARG A 198 17.36 -31.15 -8.30
N ASN A 199 16.52 -32.19 -8.34
CA ASN A 199 16.94 -33.57 -8.15
C ASN A 199 17.60 -34.18 -9.41
N VAL A 200 17.55 -33.49 -10.57
CA VAL A 200 18.02 -34.00 -11.87
C VAL A 200 19.40 -33.47 -12.29
N LYS A 201 20.05 -32.53 -11.56
CA LYS A 201 21.41 -32.06 -11.92
C LYS A 201 22.49 -32.21 -10.85
N ARG A 202 23.24 -33.32 -10.94
CA ARG A 202 24.72 -33.34 -10.88
C ARG A 202 25.29 -34.23 -11.99
N ILE A 203 25.02 -33.89 -13.25
CA ILE A 203 25.95 -34.18 -14.34
C ILE A 203 26.28 -32.82 -14.96
N LEU A 204 27.41 -32.26 -14.54
CA LEU A 204 28.00 -31.05 -15.10
C LEU A 204 28.50 -31.39 -16.51
N THR A 205 27.64 -31.27 -17.51
CA THR A 205 28.13 -30.82 -18.81
C THR A 205 28.36 -29.32 -18.68
N GLN A 206 29.60 -28.89 -18.94
CA GLN A 206 29.93 -27.47 -18.99
C GLN A 206 28.94 -26.78 -19.94
N PRO A 207 28.38 -25.60 -19.57
CA PRO A 207 27.55 -24.88 -20.51
C PRO A 207 28.39 -24.56 -21.75
N ILE A 208 27.79 -24.74 -22.92
CA ILE A 208 28.29 -24.12 -24.16
C ILE A 208 28.44 -22.62 -23.85
N ASN A 209 29.61 -22.05 -24.17
CA ASN A 209 29.90 -20.62 -24.03
C ASN A 209 28.98 -19.83 -24.99
N ILE A 210 27.74 -19.60 -24.57
CA ILE A 210 26.77 -18.69 -25.19
C ILE A 210 26.90 -17.29 -24.53
N LEU A 211 28.04 -17.03 -23.88
CA LEU A 211 28.29 -15.82 -23.06
C LEU A 211 28.61 -14.56 -23.88
N GLU A 212 28.71 -14.63 -25.21
CA GLU A 212 29.27 -13.53 -25.99
C GLU A 212 28.26 -12.48 -26.50
N GLU A 213 26.94 -12.73 -26.48
CA GLU A 213 26.00 -11.77 -27.10
C GLU A 213 25.08 -11.00 -26.14
N TYR A 214 25.04 -11.31 -24.84
CA TYR A 214 24.13 -10.65 -23.88
C TYR A 214 24.80 -9.96 -22.69
N TYR A 215 26.13 -10.02 -22.58
CA TYR A 215 26.91 -9.41 -21.49
C TYR A 215 27.69 -8.15 -21.86
N GLY A 216 27.53 -7.64 -23.08
CA GLY A 216 28.29 -6.48 -23.58
C GLY A 216 28.12 -5.16 -22.81
N TYR A 217 27.27 -5.10 -21.78
CA TYR A 217 27.05 -3.92 -20.95
C TYR A 217 27.94 -3.85 -19.69
N PHE A 218 28.45 -4.99 -19.20
CA PHE A 218 29.26 -5.03 -17.96
C PHE A 218 30.52 -5.85 -18.18
N THR A 219 31.68 -5.24 -17.95
CA THR A 219 33.01 -5.85 -18.14
C THR A 219 33.39 -6.83 -17.02
N ASP A 220 32.68 -6.80 -15.89
CA ASP A 220 32.96 -7.59 -14.69
C ASP A 220 31.65 -7.91 -13.95
N LEU A 221 31.53 -9.13 -13.42
CA LEU A 221 30.38 -9.66 -12.68
C LEU A 221 30.66 -9.80 -11.17
N GLU A 222 31.86 -9.44 -10.69
CA GLU A 222 32.22 -9.49 -9.25
C GLU A 222 31.25 -8.72 -8.34
N PHE A 223 30.57 -7.70 -8.87
CA PHE A 223 29.57 -6.93 -8.13
C PHE A 223 28.36 -7.77 -7.68
N LEU A 224 28.02 -8.85 -8.41
CA LEU A 224 26.95 -9.77 -8.03
C LEU A 224 27.36 -10.59 -6.79
N ASP A 225 28.60 -11.07 -6.78
CA ASP A 225 29.17 -11.84 -5.66
C ASP A 225 29.39 -10.97 -4.42
N ALA A 226 29.82 -9.72 -4.59
CA ALA A 226 29.96 -8.76 -3.49
C ALA A 226 28.60 -8.48 -2.83
N LYS A 227 27.54 -8.30 -3.61
CA LYS A 227 26.17 -8.10 -3.11
C LYS A 227 25.62 -9.32 -2.38
N ASN A 228 25.83 -10.52 -2.93
CA ASN A 228 25.44 -11.79 -2.29
C ASN A 228 26.19 -12.04 -0.97
N ARG A 229 27.42 -11.56 -0.83
CA ARG A 229 28.20 -11.63 0.43
C ARG A 229 27.64 -10.69 1.51
N ILE A 230 27.16 -9.51 1.13
CA ILE A 230 26.57 -8.52 2.06
C ILE A 230 25.21 -8.99 2.58
N ASN A 231 24.38 -9.60 1.73
CA ASN A 231 23.00 -9.99 2.09
C ASN A 231 22.89 -11.35 2.82
N GLY A 232 24.02 -12.06 3.00
CA GLY A 232 24.04 -13.39 3.60
C GLY A 232 23.58 -14.47 2.61
N ARG A 233 24.27 -15.61 2.58
CA ARG A 233 23.97 -16.72 1.67
C ARG A 233 22.58 -17.29 1.94
N THR A 234 21.60 -16.92 1.13
CA THR A 234 20.61 -17.91 0.68
C THR A 234 20.45 -17.84 -0.84
N PRO A 235 20.48 -18.99 -1.54
CA PRO A 235 20.25 -19.05 -2.99
C PRO A 235 18.76 -18.93 -3.34
N TYR A 236 17.93 -18.42 -2.43
CA TYR A 236 16.49 -18.31 -2.61
C TYR A 236 16.13 -16.89 -3.05
N SER A 237 15.33 -16.81 -4.12
CA SER A 237 14.78 -15.61 -4.77
C SER A 237 13.78 -14.81 -3.89
N ASP A 238 13.83 -15.00 -2.57
CA ASP A 238 12.88 -14.49 -1.60
C ASP A 238 13.36 -13.22 -0.91
N ASP A 239 14.58 -12.78 -1.16
CA ASP A 239 15.11 -11.56 -0.57
C ASP A 239 14.38 -10.31 -1.10
N PRO A 240 14.10 -9.35 -0.20
CA PRO A 240 13.49 -8.08 -0.58
C PRO A 240 14.49 -7.17 -1.31
N PHE A 241 13.96 -6.14 -1.96
CA PHE A 241 14.73 -5.06 -2.57
C PHE A 241 15.22 -4.10 -1.49
N PHE A 242 16.41 -4.33 -0.96
CA PHE A 242 17.02 -3.49 0.07
C PHE A 242 17.25 -2.04 -0.40
N GLU A 243 17.42 -1.81 -1.70
CA GLU A 243 17.59 -0.47 -2.28
C GLU A 243 16.37 0.44 -2.06
N VAL A 244 15.17 -0.13 -1.83
CA VAL A 244 13.94 0.63 -1.61
C VAL A 244 14.07 1.56 -0.39
N VAL A 245 14.85 1.19 0.62
CA VAL A 245 15.15 2.01 1.80
C VAL A 245 15.82 3.35 1.41
N ASN A 246 16.53 3.38 0.29
CA ASN A 246 17.23 4.56 -0.22
C ASN A 246 16.38 5.38 -1.20
N PHE A 247 15.15 4.95 -1.49
CA PHE A 247 14.28 5.70 -2.38
C PHE A 247 13.86 7.01 -1.71
N THR A 248 13.60 8.00 -2.57
CA THR A 248 13.13 9.31 -2.13
C THR A 248 11.73 9.57 -2.65
N VAL A 249 10.89 10.15 -1.80
CA VAL A 249 9.52 10.54 -2.12
C VAL A 249 9.41 12.04 -1.97
N LEU A 250 9.03 12.71 -3.05
CA LEU A 250 8.67 14.12 -3.04
C LEU A 250 7.16 14.24 -2.93
N ILE A 251 6.66 14.82 -1.84
CA ILE A 251 5.23 15.03 -1.60
C ILE A 251 4.89 16.49 -1.94
N LYS A 252 3.96 16.69 -2.86
CA LYS A 252 3.36 17.99 -3.17
C LYS A 252 1.96 18.01 -2.59
N ASN A 253 1.73 18.93 -1.66
CA ASN A 253 0.42 19.11 -1.06
C ASN A 253 0.00 20.57 -1.20
N ASN A 254 -1.21 20.75 -1.71
CA ASN A 254 -1.90 22.02 -1.81
C ASN A 254 -3.16 21.93 -0.94
N ILE A 255 -3.44 22.98 -0.18
CA ILE A 255 -4.65 23.09 0.63
C ILE A 255 -5.37 24.41 0.34
N GLU A 256 -6.68 24.38 0.49
CA GLU A 256 -7.54 25.56 0.41
C GLU A 256 -8.55 25.52 1.54
N PHE A 257 -8.64 26.61 2.30
CA PHE A 257 -9.72 26.84 3.27
C PHE A 257 -10.84 27.59 2.55
N PRO A 258 -11.93 26.92 2.11
CA PRO A 258 -12.92 27.54 1.23
C PRO A 258 -13.68 28.68 1.90
N ALA A 259 -13.94 28.59 3.21
CA ALA A 259 -14.65 29.62 3.96
C ALA A 259 -13.83 30.93 4.01
N PHE A 260 -12.51 30.81 4.18
CA PHE A 260 -11.58 31.95 4.27
C PHE A 260 -10.91 32.29 2.94
N LYS A 261 -11.21 31.56 1.87
CA LYS A 261 -10.63 31.72 0.50
C LYS A 261 -9.10 31.78 0.49
N THR A 262 -8.46 31.06 1.42
CA THR A 262 -7.01 31.09 1.61
C THR A 262 -6.39 29.79 1.11
N LYS A 263 -5.36 29.91 0.25
CA LYS A 263 -4.66 28.77 -0.37
C LYS A 263 -3.23 28.68 0.14
N ARG A 264 -2.80 27.47 0.48
CA ARG A 264 -1.41 27.20 0.91
C ARG A 264 -0.88 25.93 0.24
N ARG A 265 0.44 25.79 0.28
CA ARG A 265 1.17 24.65 -0.26
C ARG A 265 2.37 24.35 0.61
N ASN A 266 2.75 23.08 0.69
CA ASN A 266 3.86 22.66 1.52
C ASN A 266 5.25 23.09 1.00
N ILE A 267 5.39 23.25 -0.33
CA ILE A 267 6.60 23.85 -0.91
C ILE A 267 6.53 25.36 -0.73
N LEU A 268 7.22 25.87 0.29
CA LEU A 268 7.17 27.28 0.69
C LEU A 268 7.85 28.20 -0.36
N PRO A 269 7.48 29.49 -0.42
CA PRO A 269 8.00 30.42 -1.43
C PRO A 269 9.52 30.60 -1.42
N TRP A 270 10.16 30.48 -0.25
CA TRP A 270 11.62 30.60 -0.11
C TRP A 270 12.40 29.37 -0.59
N MET A 271 11.72 28.24 -0.84
CA MET A 271 12.36 26.99 -1.26
C MET A 271 12.77 27.06 -2.74
N THR A 272 14.06 27.28 -2.98
CA THR A 272 14.63 27.30 -4.33
C THR A 272 14.74 25.89 -4.92
N LYS A 273 14.94 25.80 -6.24
CA LYS A 273 15.21 24.52 -6.93
C LYS A 273 16.45 23.81 -6.37
N SER A 274 17.48 24.56 -5.99
CA SER A 274 18.69 24.01 -5.35
C SER A 274 18.34 23.35 -4.03
N TYR A 275 17.58 24.04 -3.16
CA TYR A 275 17.13 23.47 -1.90
C TYR A 275 16.32 22.18 -2.11
N LEU A 276 15.37 22.18 -3.05
CA LEU A 276 14.52 21.01 -3.31
C LEU A 276 15.28 19.81 -3.88
N ASN A 277 16.41 20.03 -4.54
CA ASN A 277 17.26 18.94 -5.05
C ASN A 277 17.98 18.21 -3.91
N ASP A 278 18.45 18.95 -2.90
CA ASP A 278 19.36 18.41 -1.88
C ASP A 278 18.68 18.15 -0.54
N CYS A 279 17.66 18.91 -0.16
CA CYS A 279 17.03 18.80 1.16
C CYS A 279 16.47 17.40 1.42
N LEU A 280 16.61 16.91 2.65
CA LEU A 280 15.94 15.72 3.15
C LEU A 280 15.22 16.10 4.44
N TYR A 281 14.00 15.63 4.60
CA TYR A 281 13.19 15.92 5.78
C TYR A 281 13.88 15.47 7.07
N ASN A 282 13.95 16.40 8.03
CA ASN A 282 14.43 16.11 9.38
C ASN A 282 13.62 16.92 10.40
N PRO A 283 12.85 16.27 11.29
CA PRO A 283 11.98 16.95 12.25
C PRO A 283 12.73 17.76 13.30
N GLU A 284 13.99 17.43 13.59
CA GLU A 284 14.79 18.13 14.61
C GLU A 284 15.49 19.38 14.04
N HIS A 285 15.57 19.51 12.72
CA HIS A 285 16.29 20.60 12.07
C HIS A 285 15.38 21.78 11.75
N THR A 286 15.80 22.99 12.11
CA THR A 286 15.00 24.22 12.00
C THR A 286 14.49 24.51 10.59
N ILE A 287 15.28 24.20 9.55
CA ILE A 287 14.92 24.45 8.14
C ILE A 287 14.39 23.18 7.46
N TYR A 288 14.96 22.02 7.78
CA TYR A 288 14.67 20.77 7.05
C TYR A 288 13.41 20.07 7.56
N GLN A 289 12.85 20.51 8.69
CA GLN A 289 11.50 20.11 9.15
C GLN A 289 10.39 20.49 8.16
N PHE A 290 10.65 21.37 7.19
CA PHE A 290 9.69 21.72 6.15
C PHE A 290 10.01 21.08 4.79
N CYS A 291 11.11 20.32 4.69
CA CYS A 291 11.50 19.72 3.41
C CYS A 291 10.45 18.69 2.96
N PRO A 292 9.91 18.80 1.74
CA PRO A 292 8.89 17.89 1.21
C PRO A 292 9.46 16.59 0.61
N LYS A 293 10.77 16.34 0.79
CA LYS A 293 11.50 15.19 0.23
C LYS A 293 11.89 14.25 1.37
N PHE A 294 11.39 13.03 1.32
CA PHE A 294 11.52 12.04 2.37
C PHE A 294 12.28 10.83 1.83
N ARG A 295 13.16 10.24 2.64
CA ARG A 295 13.75 8.93 2.34
C ARG A 295 12.86 7.83 2.96
N ILE A 296 12.69 6.71 2.25
CA ILE A 296 11.84 5.60 2.74
C ILE A 296 12.35 5.03 4.07
N GLY A 297 13.66 4.84 4.23
CA GLY A 297 14.24 4.39 5.50
C GLY A 297 13.95 5.34 6.67
N ASP A 298 13.97 6.65 6.43
CA ASP A 298 13.65 7.64 7.47
C ASP A 298 12.16 7.59 7.82
N ILE A 299 11.28 7.35 6.84
CA ILE A 299 9.84 7.13 7.07
C ILE A 299 9.62 5.91 7.98
N PHE A 300 10.36 4.81 7.79
CA PHE A 300 10.29 3.64 8.68
C PHE A 300 10.69 3.98 10.11
N LYS A 301 11.79 4.71 10.25
CA LYS A 301 12.28 5.16 11.55
C LYS A 301 11.26 6.06 12.25
N PHE A 302 10.67 7.02 11.54
CA PHE A 302 9.67 7.93 12.13
C PHE A 302 8.35 7.23 12.47
N ALA A 303 7.94 6.23 11.69
CA ALA A 303 6.77 5.41 11.99
C ALA A 303 7.02 4.36 13.09
N GLY A 304 8.27 4.20 13.56
CA GLY A 304 8.64 3.24 14.60
C GLY A 304 8.60 1.77 14.15
N VAL A 305 8.80 1.50 12.86
CA VAL A 305 8.73 0.15 12.28
C VAL A 305 10.11 -0.38 11.88
N SER A 306 10.29 -1.70 11.95
CA SER A 306 11.53 -2.35 11.52
C SER A 306 11.63 -2.39 9.99
N GLU A 307 12.75 -1.92 9.42
CA GLU A 307 12.96 -1.89 7.96
C GLU A 307 12.84 -3.29 7.34
N ASN A 308 13.53 -4.29 7.92
CA ASN A 308 13.51 -5.66 7.40
C ASN A 308 12.12 -6.31 7.45
N GLY A 309 11.32 -5.98 8.48
CA GLY A 309 9.93 -6.45 8.59
C GLY A 309 9.05 -5.87 7.49
N MET A 310 9.12 -4.55 7.28
CA MET A 310 8.38 -3.86 6.23
C MET A 310 8.78 -4.33 4.83
N LEU A 311 10.07 -4.53 4.60
CA LEU A 311 10.58 -5.01 3.32
C LEU A 311 10.12 -6.45 3.02
N LYS A 312 10.09 -7.33 4.03
CA LYS A 312 9.80 -8.76 3.85
C LYS A 312 8.32 -9.10 3.80
N TYR A 313 7.51 -8.42 4.60
CA TYR A 313 6.09 -8.73 4.79
C TYR A 313 5.15 -7.67 4.19
N GLY A 314 5.65 -6.50 3.82
CA GLY A 314 4.83 -5.37 3.43
C GLY A 314 4.17 -4.68 4.63
N GLY A 315 3.27 -3.75 4.35
CA GLY A 315 2.48 -3.06 5.38
C GLY A 315 1.95 -1.70 4.92
N VAL A 316 1.27 -1.00 5.82
CA VAL A 316 0.67 0.31 5.53
C VAL A 316 1.20 1.39 6.47
N ILE A 317 1.71 2.49 5.91
CA ILE A 317 2.17 3.65 6.68
C ILE A 317 1.37 4.89 6.27
N ALA A 318 0.64 5.48 7.21
CA ALA A 318 0.06 6.79 7.05
C ALA A 318 1.12 7.89 7.17
N ILE A 319 1.05 8.86 6.26
CA ILE A 319 1.78 10.12 6.33
C ILE A 319 0.73 11.22 6.49
N THR A 320 0.67 11.84 7.66
CA THR A 320 -0.28 12.91 7.97
C THR A 320 0.37 14.26 7.79
N ILE A 321 -0.29 15.16 7.06
CA ILE A 321 0.19 16.55 6.86
C ILE A 321 -0.78 17.49 7.58
N ASN A 322 -0.44 17.87 8.80
CA ASN A 322 -1.28 18.70 9.64
C ASN A 322 -1.09 20.20 9.30
N TRP A 323 -2.21 20.87 9.06
CA TRP A 323 -2.30 22.31 8.80
C TRP A 323 -3.12 23.00 9.88
N HIS A 324 -2.55 23.14 11.07
CA HIS A 324 -3.16 23.89 12.16
C HIS A 324 -2.82 25.39 12.05
N CYS A 325 -3.61 26.11 11.25
CA CYS A 325 -3.35 27.50 10.93
C CYS A 325 -4.29 28.45 11.66
N ASP A 326 -3.71 29.47 12.29
CA ASP A 326 -4.42 30.57 12.89
C ASP A 326 -4.33 31.79 11.96
N LEU A 327 -5.42 32.10 11.26
CA LEU A 327 -5.46 33.14 10.23
C LEU A 327 -5.57 34.56 10.79
N ASP A 328 -5.65 34.72 12.12
CA ASP A 328 -5.49 36.03 12.77
C ASP A 328 -4.03 36.50 12.68
N TRP A 329 -3.09 35.56 12.55
CA TRP A 329 -1.67 35.83 12.28
C TRP A 329 -1.39 35.94 10.78
N PRO A 330 -0.26 36.54 10.39
CA PRO A 330 0.16 36.55 9.00
C PRO A 330 0.20 35.14 8.42
N ILE A 331 -0.27 35.02 7.18
CA ILE A 331 -0.47 33.75 6.49
C ILE A 331 0.84 32.92 6.44
N ASP A 332 2.00 33.56 6.50
CA ASP A 332 3.32 32.89 6.47
C ASP A 332 3.58 31.96 7.65
N TYR A 333 2.90 32.14 8.80
CA TYR A 333 2.98 31.24 9.94
C TYR A 333 2.15 29.96 9.78
N CYS A 334 1.26 29.90 8.79
CA CYS A 334 0.56 28.68 8.42
C CYS A 334 1.51 27.75 7.67
N LEU A 335 2.10 26.81 8.41
CA LEU A 335 3.13 25.87 7.95
C LEU A 335 2.69 24.42 8.18
N PRO A 336 3.08 23.48 7.29
CA PRO A 336 2.72 22.07 7.44
C PRO A 336 3.55 21.40 8.53
N LYS A 337 2.94 20.45 9.25
CA LYS A 337 3.64 19.53 10.15
C LYS A 337 3.42 18.09 9.69
N TYR A 338 4.50 17.31 9.61
CA TYR A 338 4.46 15.93 9.14
C TYR A 338 4.47 14.94 10.29
N GLU A 339 3.58 13.96 10.26
CA GLU A 339 3.50 12.87 11.23
C GLU A 339 3.41 11.53 10.50
N PHE A 340 4.03 10.49 11.06
CA PHE A 340 4.16 9.18 10.45
C PHE A 340 3.59 8.12 11.39
N LEU A 341 2.71 7.28 10.88
CA LEU A 341 2.03 6.26 11.67
C LEU A 341 1.92 4.96 10.87
N ALA A 342 2.34 3.84 11.44
CA ALA A 342 2.00 2.54 10.87
C ALA A 342 0.52 2.24 11.11
N LEU A 343 -0.27 2.10 10.04
CA LEU A 343 -1.70 1.77 10.14
C LEU A 343 -1.94 0.26 10.27
N GLU A 344 -1.00 -0.54 9.77
CA GLU A 344 -1.00 -1.99 9.93
C GLU A 344 0.28 -2.37 10.69
N SER A 345 0.12 -3.10 11.80
CA SER A 345 1.29 -3.58 12.54
C SER A 345 1.94 -4.71 11.75
N VAL A 346 3.28 -4.80 11.77
CA VAL A 346 4.03 -5.97 11.29
C VAL A 346 3.81 -7.14 12.26
N GLN A 347 2.57 -7.60 12.38
CA GLN A 347 2.20 -8.91 12.89
C GLN A 347 1.83 -9.73 11.66
N LYS A 348 2.27 -11.01 11.59
CA LYS A 348 1.97 -11.93 10.48
C LYS A 348 0.58 -11.63 9.90
N PRO A 349 0.47 -10.94 8.75
CA PRO A 349 -0.85 -10.60 8.24
C PRO A 349 -1.42 -11.82 7.54
N GLN A 350 -2.76 -11.94 7.54
CA GLN A 350 -3.46 -12.63 6.47
C GLN A 350 -2.89 -12.09 5.15
N ARG A 351 -2.41 -12.99 4.29
CA ARG A 351 -1.77 -12.68 3.03
C ARG A 351 -2.68 -11.74 2.24
N VAL A 352 -2.27 -10.50 1.99
CA VAL A 352 -2.92 -9.66 0.98
C VAL A 352 -2.07 -9.76 -0.28
N ASN A 353 -2.44 -10.69 -1.15
CA ASN A 353 -1.75 -10.96 -2.40
C ASN A 353 -2.39 -10.13 -3.51
N VAL A 354 -1.83 -8.97 -3.86
CA VAL A 354 -2.27 -8.24 -5.05
C VAL A 354 -1.55 -8.85 -6.26
N LYS A 355 -2.32 -9.38 -7.22
CA LYS A 355 -1.81 -9.96 -8.47
C LYS A 355 -1.97 -8.94 -9.60
N ASN A 356 -0.86 -8.38 -10.11
CA ASN A 356 -0.86 -7.58 -11.33
C ASN A 356 -0.53 -8.45 -12.53
N LYS A 357 -1.34 -8.35 -13.58
CA LYS A 357 -1.14 -9.05 -14.85
C LYS A 357 -0.72 -8.07 -15.93
N THR A 358 0.31 -8.40 -16.70
CA THR A 358 0.75 -7.62 -17.87
C THR A 358 0.55 -8.43 -19.15
N TYR A 359 -0.02 -7.79 -20.18
CA TYR A 359 -0.37 -8.42 -21.46
C TYR A 359 0.68 -8.09 -22.53
N ARG A 360 1.12 -9.08 -23.33
CA ARG A 360 1.92 -8.88 -24.56
C ARG A 360 1.23 -9.54 -25.75
N GLN A 361 1.03 -8.77 -26.83
CA GLN A 361 0.53 -9.27 -28.11
C GLN A 361 1.71 -9.47 -29.10
N LYS A 362 1.79 -10.62 -29.75
CA LYS A 362 2.69 -10.85 -30.90
C LYS A 362 1.85 -11.06 -32.16
N ASP A 363 1.95 -10.14 -33.11
CA ASP A 363 1.30 -10.27 -34.41
C ASP A 363 2.16 -11.10 -35.36
N ASN A 364 1.66 -12.23 -35.83
CA ASN A 364 2.22 -12.96 -36.97
C ASN A 364 1.18 -13.05 -38.09
N HIS A 365 1.43 -12.30 -39.17
CA HIS A 365 0.72 -12.40 -40.44
C HIS A 365 1.12 -13.68 -41.18
N VAL A 366 0.23 -14.67 -41.29
CA VAL A 366 0.14 -15.57 -42.47
C VAL A 366 -1.32 -15.96 -42.72
N ARG A 367 -1.78 -15.75 -43.97
CA ARG A 367 -3.08 -16.16 -44.50
C ARG A 367 -3.12 -17.68 -44.72
N SER A 368 -4.11 -18.35 -44.14
CA SER A 368 -4.72 -19.56 -44.72
C SER A 368 -6.10 -19.77 -44.11
N SER A 369 -7.11 -19.63 -44.96
CA SER A 369 -8.53 -19.79 -44.70
C SER A 369 -8.89 -21.26 -44.49
N SER A 370 -9.20 -21.62 -43.25
CA SER A 370 -10.07 -22.73 -42.88
C SER A 370 -10.61 -22.44 -41.48
N LEU A 371 -11.93 -22.33 -41.36
CA LEU A 371 -12.68 -22.05 -40.15
C LEU A 371 -12.42 -23.11 -39.05
N VAL A 372 -11.34 -22.93 -38.31
CA VAL A 372 -11.17 -23.34 -36.91
C VAL A 372 -10.32 -22.24 -36.28
N SER A 373 -10.88 -21.55 -35.30
CA SER A 373 -10.21 -20.48 -34.56
C SER A 373 -9.04 -21.04 -33.76
N ASN A 374 -7.89 -21.23 -34.40
CA ASN A 374 -6.60 -21.37 -33.72
C ASN A 374 -6.23 -20.01 -33.13
N LYS A 375 -6.75 -19.75 -31.92
CA LYS A 375 -6.33 -18.65 -31.07
C LYS A 375 -5.02 -19.12 -30.44
N THR A 376 -3.89 -18.64 -30.95
CA THR A 376 -2.58 -18.86 -30.31
C THR A 376 -2.58 -18.23 -28.92
N ASP A 377 -2.40 -19.06 -27.90
CA ASP A 377 -2.46 -18.67 -26.49
C ASP A 377 -1.38 -17.63 -26.13
N ILE A 378 -1.83 -16.58 -25.44
CA ILE A 378 -1.01 -15.45 -24.97
C ILE A 378 -0.40 -15.85 -23.61
N PRO A 379 0.94 -15.81 -23.44
CA PRO A 379 1.57 -15.99 -22.14
C PRO A 379 1.33 -14.78 -21.22
N GLU A 380 0.65 -14.98 -20.08
CA GLU A 380 0.49 -13.97 -19.03
C GLU A 380 1.64 -14.06 -18.03
N MET A 381 2.19 -12.93 -17.56
CA MET A 381 3.21 -12.94 -16.49
C MET A 381 2.56 -12.47 -15.18
N THR A 382 2.54 -13.33 -14.17
CA THR A 382 1.98 -13.04 -12.84
C THR A 382 3.12 -12.88 -11.83
N PHE A 383 3.13 -11.75 -11.12
CA PHE A 383 4.07 -11.48 -10.04
C PHE A 383 3.33 -11.55 -8.71
N ASP A 384 3.90 -12.26 -7.74
CA ASP A 384 3.46 -12.19 -6.34
C ASP A 384 4.40 -11.27 -5.57
N TYR A 385 3.88 -10.12 -5.12
CA TYR A 385 4.64 -9.09 -4.44
C TYR A 385 3.98 -8.66 -3.14
N SER A 386 4.82 -8.40 -2.14
CA SER A 386 4.41 -7.63 -0.97
C SER A 386 4.50 -6.16 -1.35
N TYR A 387 3.37 -5.46 -1.23
CA TYR A 387 3.32 -4.02 -1.45
C TYR A 387 3.29 -3.30 -0.10
N MET A 388 3.90 -2.14 -0.10
CA MET A 388 3.73 -1.18 0.97
C MET A 388 2.81 -0.09 0.48
N THR A 389 1.72 0.17 1.22
CA THR A 389 0.86 1.32 0.91
C THR A 389 1.19 2.46 1.82
N HIS A 390 1.24 3.65 1.23
CA HIS A 390 1.23 4.87 2.01
C HIS A 390 -0.07 5.59 1.80
N LYS A 391 -0.83 5.80 2.87
CA LYS A 391 -2.03 6.63 2.83
C LYS A 391 -1.69 8.03 3.34
N LEU A 392 -1.85 9.02 2.49
CA LEU A 392 -1.71 10.42 2.85
C LEU A 392 -3.07 10.86 3.40
N ASN A 393 -3.16 11.04 4.71
CA ASN A 393 -4.32 11.67 5.32
C ASN A 393 -4.01 13.16 5.44
N SER A 394 -4.83 13.98 4.80
CA SER A 394 -4.80 15.42 4.98
C SER A 394 -5.72 15.86 6.10
#